data_AF-A0A0P9FEX0-F1
#
_entry.id   AF-A0A0P9FEX0-F1
#
_cell.length_a   1.000
_cell.length_b   1.000
_cell.length_c   1.000
_cell.angle_alpha   90.00
_cell.angle_beta   90.00
_cell.angle_gamma   90.00
#
_symmetry.space_group_name_H-M   'P 1'
#
loop_
_entity.id
_entity.type
_entity.pdbx_description
1 polymer ?
#
loop_
_entity_poly.entity_id
_entity_poly.type
_entity_poly.pdbx_seq_one_letter_code
_entity_poly.pdbx_strand_id
1 'polypeptide(L)'
;MRERVKAWIDRWDTLLKRLEAQGATVREWVVEPEPDEERIREAETRLGIGLPPTVRRILAEGAGKVTIYWYFAEETLSPFESSGELAWSLDAFEWPYFGDDELEEEKRYLAFHVAGNGDYVLLDLEGDPDDPPVVSWGHETGEFLPLAPSFTEFVERVTELALVGAEDSAYEPFCGPDGLDVDGPNAKAWKAWLERYLTLTLEEAAKELPLLIDYITFHEAEDAAVREALACYEPAAVLEAWLSRLERETYWGNQDQLFGYIGQTVGEAAADWVRSLWSDQPPVEVSNHSRAYLSACCLPGSEGLERVLARLEQGAQDGKIDGYSANGLLRYFHSRDVILWAESRVSFPFGGWDELFAASAPHWEDVCRWLDGHEAMRQTALSALGKLFARGEVPEGEPDRSEIIRLLDKAEQEAVLKKEKEAVRRVTAQLADWR
;
A
#
# COMPACT_ATOMS: atom_id res chain seq x y z
N MET A 1 15.36 36.46 5.24
CA MET A 1 14.73 35.17 4.89
C MET A 1 15.17 34.07 5.87
N ARG A 2 16.45 34.02 6.24
CA ARG A 2 17.05 33.07 7.19
C ARG A 2 16.18 32.59 8.37
N GLU A 3 15.70 33.50 9.22
CA GLU A 3 14.92 33.11 10.41
C GLU A 3 13.61 32.37 10.06
N ARG A 4 13.00 32.69 8.91
CA ARG A 4 11.78 32.02 8.44
C ARG A 4 12.08 30.59 8.02
N VAL A 5 13.12 30.39 7.20
CA VAL A 5 13.55 29.06 6.75
C VAL A 5 13.98 28.20 7.93
N LYS A 6 14.70 28.78 8.90
CA LYS A 6 15.04 28.10 10.14
C LYS A 6 13.80 27.65 10.92
N ALA A 7 12.79 28.52 11.05
CA ALA A 7 11.54 28.16 11.71
C ALA A 7 10.78 27.02 10.99
N TRP A 8 10.85 26.96 9.66
CA TRP A 8 10.31 25.82 8.90
C TRP A 8 11.07 24.53 9.21
N ILE A 9 12.40 24.55 9.11
CA ILE A 9 13.27 23.41 9.40
C ILE A 9 13.04 22.88 10.82
N ASP A 10 12.96 23.75 11.83
CA ASP A 10 12.73 23.35 13.22
C ASP A 10 11.35 22.67 13.40
N ARG A 11 10.32 23.13 12.66
CA ARG A 11 8.99 22.51 12.65
C ARG A 11 9.02 21.13 11.99
N TRP A 12 9.71 20.99 10.86
CA TRP A 12 9.83 19.71 10.15
C TRP A 12 10.60 18.69 10.97
N ASP A 13 11.75 19.07 11.55
CA ASP A 13 12.53 18.19 12.43
C ASP A 13 11.70 17.69 13.62
N THR A 14 10.90 18.57 14.22
CA THR A 14 9.99 18.18 15.31
C THR A 14 8.90 17.22 14.84
N LEU A 15 8.28 17.50 13.68
CA LEU A 15 7.24 16.65 13.10
C LEU A 15 7.79 15.26 12.75
N LEU A 16 8.90 15.19 12.02
CA LEU A 16 9.52 13.94 11.57
C LEU A 16 9.92 13.05 12.75
N LYS A 17 10.50 13.62 13.82
CA LYS A 17 10.80 12.86 15.05
C LYS A 17 9.56 12.30 15.72
N ARG A 18 8.45 13.04 15.72
CA ARG A 18 7.17 12.55 16.28
C ARG A 18 6.57 11.45 15.41
N LEU A 19 6.67 11.58 14.08
CA LEU A 19 6.24 10.57 13.11
C LEU A 19 7.03 9.26 13.31
N GLU A 20 8.36 9.32 13.33
CA GLU A 20 9.22 8.13 13.57
C GLU A 20 8.92 7.48 14.91
N ALA A 21 8.71 8.28 15.97
CA ALA A 21 8.39 7.77 17.30
C ALA A 21 7.05 7.00 17.35
N GLN A 22 6.16 7.22 16.38
CA GLN A 22 4.86 6.56 16.25
C GLN A 22 4.84 5.47 15.16
N GLY A 23 6.00 5.15 14.57
CA GLY A 23 6.14 4.05 13.62
C GLY A 23 6.00 4.42 12.15
N ALA A 24 5.83 5.71 11.80
CA ALA A 24 5.99 6.14 10.42
C ALA A 24 7.46 6.03 10.00
N THR A 25 7.71 5.82 8.71
CA THR A 25 9.07 5.76 8.16
C THR A 25 9.47 7.12 7.61
N VAL A 26 10.57 7.68 8.13
CA VAL A 26 11.25 8.84 7.53
C VAL A 26 12.43 8.31 6.73
N ARG A 27 12.28 8.32 5.40
CA ARG A 27 13.29 7.76 4.49
C ARG A 27 14.32 8.80 4.11
N GLU A 28 13.92 10.05 3.96
CA GLU A 28 14.82 11.15 3.64
C GLU A 28 14.58 12.36 4.55
N TRP A 29 15.67 12.89 5.09
CA TRP A 29 15.74 14.16 5.80
C TRP A 29 17.11 14.78 5.52
N VAL A 30 17.17 15.64 4.51
CA VAL A 30 18.39 16.31 4.05
C VAL A 30 18.16 17.80 4.03
N VAL A 31 19.01 18.53 4.75
CA VAL A 31 19.10 19.99 4.66
C VAL A 31 20.56 20.34 4.43
N GLU A 32 20.87 20.87 3.25
CA GLU A 32 22.21 21.35 2.93
C GLU A 32 22.34 22.85 3.23
N PRO A 33 23.53 23.31 3.66
CA PRO A 33 23.77 24.71 3.97
C PRO A 33 23.60 25.62 2.74
N GLU A 34 23.63 26.93 2.98
CA GLU A 34 23.51 27.91 1.91
C GLU A 34 24.64 27.72 0.87
N PRO A 35 24.32 27.68 -0.43
CA PRO A 35 25.32 27.58 -1.47
C PRO A 35 26.08 28.91 -1.56
N ASP A 36 27.32 28.86 -2.03
CA ASP A 36 28.04 30.10 -2.31
C ASP A 36 27.42 30.84 -3.52
N GLU A 37 27.75 32.12 -3.60
CA GLU A 37 27.26 33.02 -4.65
C GLU A 37 27.78 32.65 -6.06
N GLU A 38 28.81 31.79 -6.16
CA GLU A 38 29.29 31.27 -7.45
C GLU A 38 28.38 30.17 -7.96
N ARG A 39 28.01 29.19 -7.12
CA ARG A 39 27.05 28.14 -7.44
C ARG A 39 25.69 28.69 -7.86
N ILE A 40 25.18 29.72 -7.17
CA ILE A 40 23.91 30.38 -7.57
C ILE A 40 24.03 30.96 -8.98
N ARG A 41 25.13 31.66 -9.28
CA ARG A 41 25.37 32.24 -10.61
C ARG A 41 25.56 31.16 -11.68
N GLU A 42 26.17 30.03 -11.35
CA GLU A 42 26.27 28.88 -12.26
C GLU A 42 24.89 28.32 -12.60
N ALA A 43 24.02 28.15 -11.61
CA ALA A 43 22.65 27.68 -11.82
C ALA A 43 21.82 28.66 -12.66
N GLU A 44 21.88 29.96 -12.37
CA GLU A 44 21.21 30.99 -13.19
C GLU A 44 21.74 31.04 -14.62
N THR A 45 23.05 30.85 -14.81
CA THR A 45 23.66 30.76 -16.14
C THR A 45 23.19 29.52 -16.89
N ARG A 46 23.07 28.38 -16.20
CA ARG A 46 22.55 27.11 -16.74
C ARG A 46 21.09 27.25 -17.16
N LEU A 47 20.27 27.92 -16.36
CA LEU A 47 18.85 28.16 -16.63
C LEU A 47 18.63 29.25 -17.69
N GLY A 48 19.60 30.17 -17.86
CA GLY A 48 19.48 31.32 -18.76
C GLY A 48 18.63 32.46 -18.20
N ILE A 49 18.26 32.40 -16.92
CA ILE A 49 17.46 33.40 -16.20
C ILE A 49 18.05 33.65 -14.81
N GLY A 50 17.77 34.82 -14.25
CA GLY A 50 17.93 35.03 -12.81
C GLY A 50 16.82 34.30 -12.07
N LEU A 51 17.14 33.63 -10.96
CA LEU A 51 16.10 33.04 -10.12
C LEU A 51 15.21 34.14 -9.53
N PRO A 52 13.90 33.89 -9.35
CA PRO A 52 13.01 34.84 -8.69
C PRO A 52 13.61 35.32 -7.35
N PRO A 53 13.66 36.64 -7.08
CA PRO A 53 14.33 37.20 -5.90
C PRO A 53 14.01 36.54 -4.56
N THR A 54 12.78 36.10 -4.34
CA THR A 54 12.40 35.41 -3.09
C THR A 54 12.92 33.99 -3.03
N VAL A 55 12.78 33.23 -4.12
CA VAL A 55 13.34 31.86 -4.26
C VAL A 55 14.86 31.89 -4.09
N ARG A 56 15.53 32.82 -4.77
CA ARG A 56 16.98 33.04 -4.62
C ARG A 56 17.37 33.29 -3.17
N ARG A 57 16.64 34.13 -2.44
CA ARG A 57 16.90 34.42 -1.02
C ARG A 57 16.68 33.21 -0.12
N ILE A 58 15.69 32.35 -0.41
CA ILE A 58 15.45 31.12 0.35
C ILE A 58 16.64 30.17 0.21
N LEU A 59 17.16 30.00 -1.01
CA LEU A 59 18.35 29.19 -1.28
C LEU A 59 19.61 29.81 -0.64
N ALA A 60 19.83 31.11 -0.82
CA ALA A 60 21.07 31.80 -0.44
C ALA A 60 21.18 32.14 1.05
N GLU A 61 20.06 32.31 1.76
CA GLU A 61 20.06 32.69 3.18
C GLU A 61 19.49 31.60 4.11
N GLY A 62 18.88 30.56 3.54
CA GLY A 62 18.13 29.54 4.25
C GLY A 62 18.74 28.15 4.12
N ALA A 63 18.42 27.46 3.02
CA ALA A 63 18.91 26.11 2.73
C ALA A 63 19.07 25.91 1.22
N GLY A 64 20.27 25.55 0.78
CA GLY A 64 20.58 25.35 -0.64
C GLY A 64 19.91 24.11 -1.24
N LYS A 65 19.58 23.15 -0.38
CA LYS A 65 18.80 21.97 -0.71
C LYS A 65 18.02 21.50 0.51
N VAL A 66 16.79 21.12 0.27
CA VAL A 66 15.92 20.40 1.20
C VAL A 66 15.40 19.17 0.48
N THR A 67 15.42 18.02 1.14
CA THR A 67 14.78 16.81 0.65
C THR A 67 14.19 16.07 1.84
N ILE A 68 12.87 15.94 1.84
CA ILE A 68 12.10 15.30 2.90
C ILE A 68 11.21 14.26 2.23
N TYR A 69 11.24 13.04 2.75
CA TYR A 69 10.29 12.00 2.35
C TYR A 69 9.96 11.10 3.53
N TRP A 70 8.67 10.98 3.84
CA TRP A 70 8.14 10.11 4.88
C TRP A 70 6.83 9.44 4.43
N TYR A 71 6.51 8.28 5.01
CA TYR A 71 5.27 7.56 4.72
C TYR A 71 4.84 6.72 5.93
N PHE A 72 3.55 6.41 6.01
CA PHE A 72 3.01 5.51 7.04
C PHE A 72 3.18 4.04 6.66
N ALA A 73 3.04 3.14 7.62
CA ALA A 73 2.95 1.71 7.32
C ALA A 73 1.73 1.41 6.42
N GLU A 74 1.79 0.33 5.64
CA GLU A 74 0.75 -0.05 4.66
C GLU A 74 -0.62 -0.27 5.32
N GLU A 75 -0.58 -0.66 6.59
CA GLU A 75 -1.71 -0.98 7.46
C GLU A 75 -2.32 0.26 8.12
N THR A 76 -1.67 1.42 8.01
CA THR A 76 -2.17 2.69 8.58
C THR A 76 -3.32 3.24 7.73
N LEU A 77 -4.50 3.38 8.34
CA LEU A 77 -5.67 3.96 7.67
C LEU A 77 -5.69 5.49 7.80
N SER A 78 -5.13 6.13 6.78
CA SER A 78 -5.24 7.58 6.61
C SER A 78 -6.58 7.95 5.94
N PRO A 79 -7.21 9.09 6.30
CA PRO A 79 -8.41 9.58 5.64
C PRO A 79 -8.19 10.03 4.19
N PHE A 80 -6.92 10.18 3.78
CA PHE A 80 -6.51 10.58 2.44
C PHE A 80 -5.28 9.76 2.05
N GLU A 81 -5.03 9.62 0.74
CA GLU A 81 -3.75 9.11 0.28
C GLU A 81 -2.65 10.08 0.73
N SER A 82 -1.75 9.61 1.59
CA SER A 82 -0.79 10.50 2.23
C SER A 82 0.53 9.81 2.54
N SER A 83 1.52 10.11 1.71
CA SER A 83 2.90 10.24 2.14
C SER A 83 3.19 11.72 2.35
N GLY A 84 4.37 12.05 2.87
CA GLY A 84 4.84 13.42 2.84
C GLY A 84 6.15 13.60 2.11
N GLU A 85 6.20 14.62 1.28
CA GLU A 85 7.31 14.93 0.40
C GLU A 85 7.44 16.44 0.23
N LEU A 86 8.65 16.96 0.46
CA LEU A 86 9.00 18.33 0.12
C LEU A 86 10.46 18.35 -0.27
N ALA A 87 10.73 18.88 -1.45
CA ALA A 87 12.10 19.07 -1.90
C ALA A 87 12.28 20.33 -2.72
N TRP A 88 13.48 20.88 -2.61
CA TRP A 88 14.04 21.81 -3.57
C TRP A 88 15.56 21.66 -3.53
N SER A 89 16.21 21.93 -4.65
CA SER A 89 17.66 22.04 -4.71
C SER A 89 18.02 23.02 -5.80
N LEU A 90 19.10 23.78 -5.61
CA LEU A 90 19.65 24.62 -6.67
C LEU A 90 19.94 23.83 -7.96
N ASP A 91 20.32 22.57 -7.82
CA ASP A 91 20.64 21.68 -8.94
C ASP A 91 19.38 21.05 -9.56
N ALA A 92 18.24 21.02 -8.84
CA ALA A 92 16.98 20.44 -9.30
C ALA A 92 16.16 21.39 -10.18
N PHE A 93 16.49 22.69 -10.19
CA PHE A 93 15.79 23.62 -11.07
C PHE A 93 16.03 23.28 -12.54
N GLU A 94 14.98 23.10 -13.32
CA GLU A 94 15.05 22.80 -14.74
C GLU A 94 13.81 23.27 -15.51
N TRP A 95 13.97 23.37 -16.83
CA TRP A 95 12.84 23.59 -17.75
C TRP A 95 12.14 22.25 -17.96
N PRO A 96 10.87 22.10 -17.55
CA PRO A 96 10.16 20.83 -17.65
C PRO A 96 9.93 20.45 -19.11
N TYR A 97 9.87 19.14 -19.37
CA TYR A 97 9.46 18.59 -20.67
C TYR A 97 8.07 17.97 -20.55
N PHE A 98 7.09 18.55 -21.24
CA PHE A 98 5.69 18.11 -21.18
C PHE A 98 5.30 17.16 -22.32
N GLY A 99 6.24 16.75 -23.18
CA GLY A 99 6.00 15.74 -24.21
C GLY A 99 5.57 16.26 -25.59
N ASP A 100 5.46 17.57 -25.80
CA ASP A 100 5.03 18.16 -27.08
C ASP A 100 6.06 19.17 -27.62
N ASP A 101 6.50 19.01 -28.87
CA ASP A 101 7.59 19.78 -29.50
C ASP A 101 7.20 21.25 -29.84
N GLU A 102 5.98 21.70 -29.50
CA GLU A 102 5.40 22.98 -29.97
C GLU A 102 5.07 24.02 -28.88
N LEU A 103 5.48 23.86 -27.61
CA LEU A 103 5.05 24.79 -26.57
C LEU A 103 6.10 25.88 -26.23
N GLU A 104 5.81 27.12 -26.67
CA GLU A 104 6.37 28.34 -26.06
C GLU A 104 6.09 28.40 -24.53
N GLU A 105 5.13 27.59 -24.03
CA GLU A 105 4.74 27.45 -22.62
C GLU A 105 5.83 26.80 -21.74
N GLU A 106 6.80 26.06 -22.30
CA GLU A 106 7.90 25.45 -21.51
C GLU A 106 8.76 26.51 -20.80
N LYS A 107 8.78 27.75 -21.29
CA LYS A 107 9.55 28.85 -20.67
C LYS A 107 8.76 29.63 -19.61
N ARG A 108 7.47 29.33 -19.44
CA ARG A 108 6.65 29.91 -18.37
C ARG A 108 6.90 29.21 -17.05
N TYR A 109 7.09 27.90 -17.06
CA TYR A 109 7.20 27.11 -15.85
C TYR A 109 8.64 26.73 -15.57
N LEU A 110 9.03 26.78 -14.30
CA LEU A 110 10.34 26.29 -13.85
C LEU A 110 10.13 25.21 -12.80
N ALA A 111 10.51 23.98 -13.13
CA ALA A 111 10.46 22.87 -12.18
C ALA A 111 11.49 23.08 -11.09
N PHE A 112 11.13 22.76 -9.85
CA PHE A 112 12.07 22.73 -8.72
C PHE A 112 12.06 21.37 -8.00
N HIS A 113 11.08 20.52 -8.32
CA HIS A 113 10.96 19.16 -7.81
C HIS A 113 10.23 18.26 -8.81
N VAL A 114 10.61 16.98 -8.83
CA VAL A 114 9.95 15.91 -9.59
C VAL A 114 9.57 14.82 -8.60
N ALA A 115 8.27 14.55 -8.47
CA ALA A 115 7.76 13.50 -7.60
C ALA A 115 8.13 12.11 -8.15
N GLY A 116 8.07 11.08 -7.28
CA GLY A 116 8.48 9.72 -7.62
C GLY A 116 7.69 9.10 -8.78
N ASN A 117 6.45 9.54 -9.00
CA ASN A 117 5.58 9.12 -10.11
C ASN A 117 5.87 9.86 -11.43
N GLY A 118 6.66 10.94 -11.42
CA GLY A 118 6.97 11.76 -12.58
C GLY A 118 6.25 13.12 -12.63
N ASP A 119 5.39 13.43 -11.65
CA ASP A 119 4.74 14.74 -11.56
C ASP A 119 5.75 15.83 -11.27
N TYR A 120 5.50 17.04 -11.78
CA TYR A 120 6.35 18.19 -11.51
C TYR A 120 5.71 19.13 -10.49
N VAL A 121 6.53 19.67 -9.59
CA VAL A 121 6.18 20.87 -8.82
C VAL A 121 6.94 22.06 -9.40
N LEU A 122 6.18 23.07 -9.82
CA LEU A 122 6.63 24.12 -10.72
C LEU A 122 6.41 25.51 -10.13
N LEU A 123 7.29 26.45 -10.47
CA LEU A 123 7.05 27.88 -10.36
C LEU A 123 6.38 28.38 -11.64
N ASP A 124 5.33 29.19 -11.51
CA ASP A 124 4.73 29.92 -12.63
C ASP A 124 5.37 31.32 -12.78
N LEU A 125 6.29 31.46 -13.73
CA LEU A 125 7.08 32.68 -13.93
C LEU A 125 6.29 33.83 -14.56
N GLU A 126 5.07 33.60 -15.07
CA GLU A 126 4.18 34.68 -15.53
C GLU A 126 3.41 35.36 -14.38
N GLY A 127 3.44 34.77 -13.19
CA GLY A 127 2.83 35.32 -11.98
C GLY A 127 3.64 36.47 -11.35
N ASP A 128 3.73 36.47 -10.02
CA ASP A 128 4.54 37.45 -9.30
C ASP A 128 6.04 37.25 -9.65
N PRO A 129 6.72 38.28 -10.20
CA PRO A 129 8.12 38.15 -10.62
C PRO A 129 9.11 38.02 -9.46
N ASP A 130 8.72 38.41 -8.24
CA ASP A 130 9.55 38.31 -7.04
C ASP A 130 9.36 36.97 -6.31
N ASP A 131 8.11 36.50 -6.19
CA ASP A 131 7.73 35.29 -5.45
C ASP A 131 6.62 34.51 -6.18
N PRO A 132 6.96 33.77 -7.25
CA PRO A 132 6.00 33.25 -8.21
C PRO A 132 5.05 32.21 -7.59
N PRO A 133 3.81 32.08 -8.11
CA PRO A 133 2.89 31.01 -7.76
C PRO A 133 3.49 29.63 -7.96
N VAL A 134 2.97 28.65 -7.22
CA VAL A 134 3.34 27.24 -7.34
C VAL A 134 2.18 26.44 -7.88
N VAL A 135 2.48 25.57 -8.84
CA VAL A 135 1.53 24.63 -9.45
C VAL A 135 2.12 23.22 -9.46
N SER A 136 1.26 22.20 -9.37
CA SER A 136 1.59 20.82 -9.73
C SER A 136 1.24 20.58 -11.20
N TRP A 137 1.99 19.74 -11.89
CA TRP A 137 1.63 19.20 -13.19
C TRP A 137 1.62 17.67 -13.13
N GLY A 138 0.46 17.07 -13.40
CA GLY A 138 0.29 15.62 -13.40
C GLY A 138 0.81 14.99 -14.68
N HIS A 139 1.75 14.06 -14.59
CA HIS A 139 2.40 13.51 -15.79
C HIS A 139 1.49 12.60 -16.61
N GLU A 140 0.52 11.94 -15.95
CA GLU A 140 -0.45 11.07 -16.62
C GLU A 140 -1.61 11.86 -17.23
N THR A 141 -2.02 12.95 -16.57
CA THR A 141 -3.21 13.73 -16.92
C THR A 141 -2.89 14.91 -17.83
N GLY A 142 -1.68 15.45 -17.74
CA GLY A 142 -1.27 16.70 -18.38
C GLY A 142 -1.95 17.93 -17.77
N GLU A 143 -2.59 17.80 -16.61
CA GLU A 143 -3.34 18.87 -15.96
C GLU A 143 -2.47 19.66 -14.98
N PHE A 144 -2.78 20.95 -14.84
CA PHE A 144 -2.13 21.85 -13.89
C PHE A 144 -3.05 22.08 -12.68
N LEU A 145 -2.51 21.85 -11.48
CA LEU A 145 -3.19 22.09 -10.22
C LEU A 145 -2.53 23.26 -9.47
N PRO A 146 -3.22 24.39 -9.27
CA PRO A 146 -2.70 25.47 -8.44
C PRO A 146 -2.47 24.99 -7.00
N LEU A 147 -1.29 25.27 -6.43
CA LEU A 147 -0.93 24.88 -5.06
C LEU A 147 -0.83 26.09 -4.12
N ALA A 148 -0.31 27.22 -4.58
CA ALA A 148 -0.28 28.47 -3.81
C ALA A 148 -0.04 29.69 -4.70
N PRO A 149 -0.42 30.90 -4.26
CA PRO A 149 -0.18 32.13 -5.01
C PRO A 149 1.29 32.60 -4.98
N SER A 150 2.14 31.99 -4.15
CA SER A 150 3.59 32.25 -4.10
C SER A 150 4.36 31.03 -3.60
N PHE A 151 5.66 30.95 -3.91
CA PHE A 151 6.54 29.89 -3.41
C PHE A 151 6.63 29.89 -1.90
N THR A 152 6.69 31.07 -1.30
CA THR A 152 6.69 31.19 0.16
C THR A 152 5.40 30.68 0.80
N GLU A 153 4.23 31.03 0.24
CA GLU A 153 2.95 30.52 0.76
C GLU A 153 2.81 29.01 0.53
N PHE A 154 3.33 28.48 -0.58
CA PHE A 154 3.37 27.04 -0.80
C PHE A 154 4.11 26.32 0.34
N VAL A 155 5.34 26.75 0.66
CA VAL A 155 6.12 26.15 1.75
C VAL A 155 5.39 26.23 3.09
N GLU A 156 4.69 27.33 3.36
CA GLU A 156 3.91 27.48 4.60
C GLU A 156 2.69 26.56 4.66
N ARG A 157 1.91 26.52 3.59
CA ARG A 157 0.69 25.72 3.50
C ARG A 157 1.00 24.23 3.53
N VAL A 158 2.00 23.78 2.77
CA VAL A 158 2.42 22.38 2.76
C VAL A 158 3.02 21.98 4.11
N THR A 159 3.77 22.87 4.77
CA THR A 159 4.24 22.67 6.16
C THR A 159 3.09 22.49 7.14
N GLU A 160 2.01 23.27 6.99
CA GLU A 160 0.84 23.18 7.86
C GLU A 160 0.03 21.89 7.63
N LEU A 161 0.11 21.34 6.43
CA LEU A 161 -0.44 20.03 6.08
C LEU A 161 0.55 18.89 6.34
N ALA A 162 1.59 19.11 7.16
CA ALA A 162 2.58 18.10 7.51
C ALA A 162 3.35 17.54 6.32
N LEU A 163 3.55 18.37 5.30
CA LEU A 163 4.31 18.06 4.09
C LEU A 163 3.62 17.04 3.18
N VAL A 164 2.29 17.06 3.02
CA VAL A 164 1.58 16.17 2.07
C VAL A 164 2.33 16.03 0.73
N GLY A 165 2.38 14.79 0.23
CA GLY A 165 3.24 14.34 -0.87
C GLY A 165 3.17 15.17 -2.15
N ALA A 166 4.20 15.05 -2.98
CA ALA A 166 4.38 15.86 -4.17
C ALA A 166 3.61 15.38 -5.42
N GLU A 167 2.89 14.27 -5.29
CA GLU A 167 1.97 13.75 -6.31
C GLU A 167 0.70 14.62 -6.36
N ASP A 168 0.16 14.89 -7.54
CA ASP A 168 -1.01 15.76 -7.69
C ASP A 168 -2.23 15.29 -6.86
N SER A 169 -2.48 13.99 -6.87
CA SER A 169 -3.51 13.28 -6.11
C SER A 169 -3.41 13.49 -4.59
N ALA A 170 -2.21 13.74 -4.05
CA ALA A 170 -2.01 14.03 -2.63
C ALA A 170 -2.39 15.48 -2.27
N TYR A 171 -2.33 16.40 -3.23
CA TYR A 171 -2.72 17.80 -3.05
C TYR A 171 -4.21 18.04 -3.30
N GLU A 172 -4.80 17.37 -4.30
CA GLU A 172 -6.19 17.57 -4.74
C GLU A 172 -7.22 17.65 -3.60
N PRO A 173 -7.21 16.76 -2.58
CA PRO A 173 -8.20 16.81 -1.50
C PRO A 173 -8.12 18.10 -0.67
N PHE A 174 -6.99 18.79 -0.69
CA PHE A 174 -6.72 20.00 0.09
C PHE A 174 -6.81 21.27 -0.74
N CYS A 175 -6.99 21.19 -2.06
CA CYS A 175 -7.03 22.37 -2.92
C CYS A 175 -8.39 23.08 -2.89
N GLY A 176 -8.35 24.40 -2.77
CA GLY A 176 -9.43 25.34 -3.03
C GLY A 176 -9.15 26.22 -4.25
N PRO A 177 -9.89 27.33 -4.44
CA PRO A 177 -9.72 28.21 -5.60
C PRO A 177 -8.32 28.84 -5.75
N ASP A 178 -7.63 29.06 -4.62
CA ASP A 178 -6.32 29.70 -4.55
C ASP A 178 -5.20 28.70 -4.15
N GLY A 179 -5.40 27.42 -4.49
CA GLY A 179 -4.51 26.31 -4.13
C GLY A 179 -4.79 25.72 -2.75
N LEU A 180 -3.77 25.20 -2.07
CA LEU A 180 -3.90 24.47 -0.80
C LEU A 180 -4.67 25.29 0.25
N ASP A 181 -5.86 24.83 0.63
CA ASP A 181 -6.73 25.41 1.65
C ASP A 181 -6.50 24.70 2.99
N VAL A 182 -5.61 25.28 3.79
CA VAL A 182 -5.25 24.75 5.11
C VAL A 182 -6.39 24.83 6.13
N ASP A 183 -7.44 25.61 5.87
CA ASP A 183 -8.59 25.77 6.75
C ASP A 183 -9.83 25.02 6.25
N GLY A 184 -9.71 24.35 5.10
CA GLY A 184 -10.75 23.54 4.50
C GLY A 184 -11.19 22.37 5.39
N PRO A 185 -12.37 21.78 5.13
CA PRO A 185 -12.87 20.64 5.91
C PRO A 185 -11.89 19.45 5.87
N ASN A 186 -11.29 19.16 4.72
CA ASN A 186 -10.33 18.07 4.56
C ASN A 186 -9.03 18.35 5.32
N ALA A 187 -8.49 19.57 5.24
CA ALA A 187 -7.31 19.97 6.01
C ALA A 187 -7.55 19.88 7.52
N LYS A 188 -8.74 20.25 8.01
CA LYS A 188 -9.10 20.09 9.43
C LYS A 188 -9.22 18.62 9.83
N ALA A 189 -9.84 17.79 8.99
CA ALA A 189 -9.94 16.36 9.23
C ALA A 189 -8.55 15.70 9.28
N TRP A 190 -7.68 16.03 8.32
CA TRP A 190 -6.29 15.58 8.26
C TRP A 190 -5.50 15.98 9.50
N LYS A 191 -5.49 17.26 9.88
CA LYS A 191 -4.76 17.72 11.06
C LYS A 191 -5.26 17.08 12.35
N ALA A 192 -6.57 16.88 12.48
CA ALA A 192 -7.15 16.21 13.65
C ALA A 192 -6.77 14.73 13.70
N TRP A 193 -6.81 14.04 12.55
CA TRP A 193 -6.35 12.66 12.43
C TRP A 193 -4.86 12.54 12.75
N LEU A 194 -4.02 13.39 12.16
CA LEU A 194 -2.58 13.37 12.37
C LEU A 194 -2.20 13.67 13.82
N GLU A 195 -2.84 14.65 14.46
CA GLU A 195 -2.55 14.92 15.88
C GLU A 195 -2.97 13.73 16.76
N ARG A 196 -4.06 13.03 16.42
CA ARG A 196 -4.46 11.80 17.11
C ARG A 196 -3.44 10.68 16.90
N TYR A 197 -2.99 10.45 15.67
CA TYR A 197 -1.90 9.51 15.36
C TYR A 197 -0.63 9.84 16.16
N LEU A 198 -0.25 11.13 16.23
CA LEU A 198 0.97 11.56 16.89
C LEU A 198 0.93 11.48 18.43
N THR A 199 -0.26 11.35 19.03
CA THR A 199 -0.44 11.48 20.50
C THR A 199 -1.13 10.30 21.17
N LEU A 200 -1.90 9.50 20.43
CA LEU A 200 -2.62 8.36 20.99
C LEU A 200 -1.63 7.23 21.29
N THR A 201 -1.52 6.87 22.56
CA THR A 201 -0.71 5.72 23.00
C THR A 201 -1.60 4.52 23.25
N LEU A 202 -1.04 3.31 23.19
CA LEU A 202 -1.78 2.08 23.52
C LEU A 202 -2.32 2.12 24.96
N GLU A 203 -1.56 2.67 25.92
CA GLU A 203 -2.01 2.79 27.32
C GLU A 203 -3.29 3.63 27.44
N GLU A 204 -3.38 4.74 26.71
CA GLU A 204 -4.58 5.56 26.68
C GLU A 204 -5.70 4.87 25.90
N ALA A 205 -5.37 4.30 24.75
CA ALA A 205 -6.33 3.64 23.88
C ALA A 205 -7.01 2.44 24.55
N ALA A 206 -6.27 1.65 25.33
CA ALA A 206 -6.77 0.48 26.04
C ALA A 206 -7.82 0.77 27.12
N LYS A 207 -8.05 2.06 27.47
CA LYS A 207 -9.06 2.45 28.46
C LYS A 207 -10.46 2.52 27.86
N GLU A 208 -10.57 2.80 26.56
CA GLU A 208 -11.84 3.01 25.88
C GLU A 208 -11.83 2.36 24.50
N LEU A 209 -12.73 1.41 24.27
CA LEU A 209 -12.77 0.62 23.04
C LEU A 209 -12.73 1.46 21.74
N PRO A 210 -13.47 2.58 21.59
CA PRO A 210 -13.34 3.42 20.38
C PRO A 210 -11.93 3.98 20.16
N LEU A 211 -11.19 4.29 21.24
CA LEU A 211 -9.80 4.73 21.13
C LEU A 211 -8.88 3.57 20.74
N LEU A 212 -9.13 2.37 21.27
CA LEU A 212 -8.39 1.16 20.90
C LEU A 212 -8.61 0.80 19.42
N ILE A 213 -9.83 0.93 18.91
CA ILE A 213 -10.12 0.76 17.48
C ILE A 213 -9.31 1.76 16.65
N ASP A 214 -9.30 3.04 17.00
CA ASP A 214 -8.51 4.02 16.26
C ASP A 214 -7.00 3.73 16.34
N TYR A 215 -6.49 3.31 17.50
CA TYR A 215 -5.09 2.93 17.67
C TYR A 215 -4.71 1.76 16.75
N ILE A 216 -5.58 0.75 16.63
CA ILE A 216 -5.37 -0.38 15.71
C ILE A 216 -5.26 0.11 14.26
N THR A 217 -6.09 1.09 13.87
CA THR A 217 -6.01 1.67 12.53
C THR A 217 -4.75 2.48 12.26
N PHE A 218 -3.92 2.73 13.27
CA PHE A 218 -2.65 3.46 13.15
C PHE A 218 -1.42 2.55 13.19
N HIS A 219 -1.46 1.44 13.93
CA HIS A 219 -0.26 0.68 14.32
C HIS A 219 -0.38 -0.85 14.18
N GLU A 220 -1.38 -1.35 13.46
CA GLU A 220 -1.70 -2.77 13.25
C GLU A 220 -2.37 -3.50 14.43
N ALA A 221 -3.14 -4.54 14.11
CA ALA A 221 -3.86 -5.37 15.07
C ALA A 221 -3.05 -6.56 15.61
N GLU A 222 -1.92 -6.90 14.98
CA GLU A 222 -1.17 -8.13 15.30
C GLU A 222 -0.23 -8.01 16.50
N ASP A 223 0.02 -6.78 16.96
CA ASP A 223 0.81 -6.51 18.16
C ASP A 223 0.23 -7.25 19.38
N ALA A 224 1.08 -7.95 20.11
CA ALA A 224 0.67 -8.77 21.25
C ALA A 224 0.00 -7.95 22.37
N ALA A 225 0.45 -6.72 22.60
CA ALA A 225 -0.12 -5.82 23.59
C ALA A 225 -1.49 -5.27 23.14
N VAL A 226 -1.67 -5.04 21.83
CA VAL A 226 -2.99 -4.70 21.27
C VAL A 226 -3.98 -5.84 21.46
N ARG A 227 -3.55 -7.10 21.21
CA ARG A 227 -4.38 -8.28 21.44
C ARG A 227 -4.74 -8.46 22.92
N GLU A 228 -3.81 -8.19 23.83
CA GLU A 228 -4.06 -8.21 25.28
C GLU A 228 -5.07 -7.13 25.71
N ALA A 229 -4.97 -5.92 25.14
CA ALA A 229 -5.93 -4.84 25.37
C ALA A 229 -7.33 -5.20 24.85
N LEU A 230 -7.43 -5.76 23.64
CA LEU A 230 -8.70 -6.20 23.06
C LEU A 230 -9.37 -7.31 23.88
N ALA A 231 -8.59 -8.22 24.46
CA ALA A 231 -9.10 -9.32 25.28
C ALA A 231 -9.81 -8.86 26.56
N CYS A 232 -9.67 -7.58 26.94
CA CYS A 232 -10.40 -6.97 28.05
C CYS A 232 -11.85 -6.58 27.69
N TYR A 233 -12.23 -6.65 26.42
CA TYR A 233 -13.55 -6.30 25.91
C TYR A 233 -14.32 -7.52 25.42
N GLU A 234 -15.65 -7.48 25.55
CA GLU A 234 -16.53 -8.52 25.01
C GLU A 234 -16.50 -8.49 23.47
N PRO A 235 -16.34 -9.63 22.78
CA PRO A 235 -16.22 -9.68 21.32
C PRO A 235 -17.38 -9.00 20.56
N ALA A 236 -18.60 -9.08 21.10
CA ALA A 236 -19.76 -8.41 20.51
C ALA A 236 -19.64 -6.88 20.53
N ALA A 237 -19.05 -6.31 21.59
CA ALA A 237 -18.80 -4.88 21.68
C ALA A 237 -17.68 -4.45 20.72
N VAL A 238 -16.65 -5.28 20.55
CA VAL A 238 -15.58 -5.06 19.56
C VAL A 238 -16.14 -5.02 18.14
N LEU A 239 -17.04 -5.96 17.81
CA LEU A 239 -17.73 -5.95 16.52
C LEU A 239 -18.55 -4.66 16.33
N GLU A 240 -19.38 -4.28 17.29
CA GLU A 240 -20.20 -3.06 17.20
C GLU A 240 -19.33 -1.80 17.02
N ALA A 241 -18.19 -1.73 17.70
CA ALA A 241 -17.25 -0.63 17.55
C ALA A 241 -16.63 -0.56 16.15
N TRP A 242 -16.26 -1.70 15.56
CA TRP A 242 -15.79 -1.77 14.18
C TRP A 242 -16.87 -1.39 13.17
N LEU A 243 -18.09 -1.88 13.34
CA LEU A 243 -19.21 -1.52 12.46
C LEU A 243 -19.50 -0.01 12.53
N SER A 244 -19.46 0.57 13.73
CA SER A 244 -19.59 2.02 13.93
C SER A 244 -18.45 2.81 13.29
N ARG A 245 -17.23 2.25 13.21
CA ARG A 245 -16.09 2.85 12.49
C ARG A 245 -16.24 2.74 10.97
N LEU A 246 -16.77 1.62 10.49
CA LEU A 246 -17.04 1.35 9.07
C LEU A 246 -18.14 2.28 8.53
N GLU A 247 -19.21 2.51 9.27
CA GLU A 247 -20.30 3.44 8.88
C GLU A 247 -19.81 4.89 8.68
N ARG A 248 -18.72 5.27 9.34
CA ARG A 248 -18.10 6.59 9.23
C ARG A 248 -17.01 6.65 8.16
N GLU A 249 -16.62 5.53 7.56
CA GLU A 249 -15.54 5.47 6.58
C GLU A 249 -16.03 5.90 5.19
N THR A 250 -15.49 7.02 4.72
CA THR A 250 -15.83 7.60 3.42
C THR A 250 -14.84 7.21 2.33
N TYR A 251 -13.61 6.83 2.69
CA TYR A 251 -12.60 6.41 1.74
C TYR A 251 -12.72 4.91 1.46
N TRP A 252 -13.10 4.58 0.23
CA TRP A 252 -13.37 3.20 -0.17
C TRP A 252 -12.16 2.27 0.02
N GLY A 253 -10.93 2.77 -0.18
CA GLY A 253 -9.70 2.00 0.03
C GLY A 253 -9.53 1.50 1.47
N ASN A 254 -10.03 2.25 2.46
CA ASN A 254 -9.97 1.88 3.87
C ASN A 254 -10.99 0.79 4.24
N GLN A 255 -12.10 0.67 3.50
CA GLN A 255 -13.18 -0.25 3.86
C GLN A 255 -12.72 -1.72 3.82
N ASP A 256 -11.95 -2.10 2.80
CA ASP A 256 -11.42 -3.47 2.69
C ASP A 256 -10.44 -3.80 3.83
N GLN A 257 -9.61 -2.85 4.25
CA GLN A 257 -8.74 -3.03 5.42
C GLN A 257 -9.53 -3.12 6.73
N LEU A 258 -10.61 -2.34 6.91
CA LEU A 258 -11.50 -2.46 8.06
C LEU A 258 -12.16 -3.84 8.14
N PHE A 259 -12.54 -4.44 7.01
CA PHE A 259 -13.00 -5.83 6.98
C PHE A 259 -11.90 -6.81 7.41
N GLY A 260 -10.66 -6.55 7.00
CA GLY A 260 -9.46 -7.22 7.51
C GLY A 260 -9.41 -7.22 9.03
N TYR A 261 -9.47 -6.03 9.64
CA TYR A 261 -9.43 -5.89 11.10
C TYR A 261 -10.60 -6.55 11.82
N ILE A 262 -11.81 -6.53 11.26
CA ILE A 262 -12.94 -7.27 11.83
C ILE A 262 -12.64 -8.77 11.88
N GLY A 263 -12.14 -9.35 10.78
CA GLY A 263 -11.77 -10.76 10.74
C GLY A 263 -10.69 -11.13 11.75
N GLN A 264 -9.63 -10.32 11.84
CA GLN A 264 -8.49 -10.55 12.73
C GLN A 264 -8.84 -10.40 14.22
N THR A 265 -9.67 -9.42 14.58
CA THR A 265 -9.90 -9.04 15.98
C THR A 265 -11.15 -9.65 16.60
N VAL A 266 -12.17 -9.97 15.79
CA VAL A 266 -13.46 -10.49 16.28
C VAL A 266 -13.58 -12.00 16.05
N GLY A 267 -13.09 -12.51 14.93
CA GLY A 267 -13.13 -13.93 14.58
C GLY A 267 -14.55 -14.53 14.61
N GLU A 268 -14.70 -15.73 15.19
CA GLU A 268 -15.97 -16.46 15.22
C GLU A 268 -17.15 -15.70 15.86
N ALA A 269 -16.88 -14.71 16.72
CA ALA A 269 -17.94 -13.88 17.30
C ALA A 269 -18.68 -13.02 16.25
N ALA A 270 -18.08 -12.79 15.07
CA ALA A 270 -18.71 -12.10 13.96
C ALA A 270 -19.54 -13.01 13.04
N ALA A 271 -19.68 -14.31 13.35
CA ALA A 271 -20.28 -15.29 12.44
C ALA A 271 -21.68 -14.88 11.91
N ASP A 272 -22.57 -14.42 12.79
CA ASP A 272 -23.94 -14.04 12.39
C ASP A 272 -23.95 -12.82 11.47
N TRP A 273 -23.09 -11.84 11.74
CA TRP A 273 -22.92 -10.69 10.86
C TRP A 273 -22.34 -11.11 9.51
N VAL A 274 -21.32 -11.96 9.49
CA VAL A 274 -20.73 -12.47 8.23
C VAL A 274 -21.74 -13.28 7.42
N ARG A 275 -22.61 -14.09 8.06
CA ARG A 275 -23.72 -14.76 7.37
C ARG A 275 -24.65 -13.78 6.67
N SER A 276 -24.92 -12.63 7.28
CA SER A 276 -25.79 -11.60 6.69
C SER A 276 -25.20 -10.97 5.42
N LEU A 277 -23.87 -10.95 5.27
CA LEU A 277 -23.17 -10.47 4.07
C LEU A 277 -23.40 -11.34 2.82
N TRP A 278 -23.94 -12.54 3.00
CA TRP A 278 -24.30 -13.48 1.93
C TRP A 278 -25.78 -13.40 1.54
N SER A 279 -26.56 -12.50 2.14
CA SER A 279 -27.97 -12.28 1.78
C SER A 279 -28.12 -11.45 0.50
N ASP A 280 -29.32 -11.47 -0.10
CA ASP A 280 -29.64 -10.66 -1.28
C ASP A 280 -29.55 -9.14 -1.03
N GLN A 281 -29.66 -8.72 0.23
CA GLN A 281 -29.56 -7.33 0.67
C GLN A 281 -28.61 -7.25 1.87
N PRO A 282 -27.29 -7.30 1.65
CA PRO A 282 -26.32 -7.27 2.74
C PRO A 282 -26.38 -5.91 3.45
N PRO A 283 -26.09 -5.87 4.77
CA PRO A 283 -26.14 -4.63 5.55
C PRO A 283 -25.07 -3.60 5.13
N VAL A 284 -24.00 -4.06 4.49
CA VAL A 284 -22.94 -3.23 3.92
C VAL A 284 -22.45 -3.85 2.62
N GLU A 285 -22.06 -3.02 1.67
CA GLU A 285 -21.42 -3.48 0.44
C GLU A 285 -20.03 -4.05 0.77
N VAL A 286 -19.73 -5.22 0.24
CA VAL A 286 -18.47 -5.92 0.50
C VAL A 286 -17.97 -6.58 -0.77
N SER A 287 -16.69 -6.40 -1.06
CA SER A 287 -16.04 -7.05 -2.19
C SER A 287 -16.05 -8.57 -2.03
N ASN A 288 -15.94 -9.31 -3.13
CA ASN A 288 -15.89 -10.78 -3.03
C ASN A 288 -14.66 -11.26 -2.24
N HIS A 289 -13.53 -10.54 -2.34
CA HIS A 289 -12.31 -10.85 -1.60
C HIS A 289 -12.51 -10.69 -0.10
N SER A 290 -13.02 -9.54 0.35
CA SER A 290 -13.30 -9.27 1.76
C SER A 290 -14.38 -10.21 2.32
N ARG A 291 -15.41 -10.52 1.53
CA ARG A 291 -16.44 -11.49 1.93
C ARG A 291 -15.84 -12.90 2.12
N ALA A 292 -14.94 -13.33 1.23
CA ALA A 292 -14.28 -14.62 1.34
C ALA A 292 -13.33 -14.68 2.53
N TYR A 293 -12.53 -13.63 2.75
CA TYR A 293 -11.66 -13.47 3.91
C TYR A 293 -12.45 -13.56 5.23
N LEU A 294 -13.49 -12.73 5.39
CA LEU A 294 -14.36 -12.76 6.56
C LEU A 294 -15.03 -14.11 6.76
N SER A 295 -15.40 -14.80 5.67
CA SER A 295 -15.98 -16.15 5.75
C SER A 295 -14.98 -17.18 6.25
N ALA A 296 -13.70 -17.05 5.90
CA ALA A 296 -12.64 -17.93 6.39
C ALA A 296 -12.31 -17.67 7.87
N CYS A 297 -12.29 -16.39 8.29
CA CYS A 297 -11.94 -16.02 9.66
C CYS A 297 -13.07 -16.20 10.68
N CYS A 298 -14.33 -16.00 10.26
CA CYS A 298 -15.44 -15.83 11.20
C CYS A 298 -16.50 -16.93 11.14
N LEU A 299 -16.58 -17.73 10.08
CA LEU A 299 -17.58 -18.79 9.99
C LEU A 299 -17.00 -20.13 10.47
N PRO A 300 -17.75 -20.89 11.30
CA PRO A 300 -17.23 -22.13 11.87
C PRO A 300 -17.18 -23.27 10.86
N GLY A 301 -16.21 -24.17 11.03
CA GLY A 301 -16.08 -25.40 10.25
C GLY A 301 -15.93 -25.15 8.75
N SER A 302 -16.65 -25.91 7.92
CA SER A 302 -16.63 -25.77 6.46
C SER A 302 -17.61 -24.72 5.91
N GLU A 303 -18.40 -24.05 6.76
CA GLU A 303 -19.50 -23.18 6.33
C GLU A 303 -19.01 -22.08 5.38
N GLY A 304 -17.94 -21.37 5.76
CA GLY A 304 -17.36 -20.31 4.94
C GLY A 304 -16.85 -20.83 3.59
N LEU A 305 -16.16 -21.98 3.61
CA LEU A 305 -15.60 -22.58 2.41
C LEU A 305 -16.72 -22.96 1.43
N GLU A 306 -17.76 -23.65 1.91
CA GLU A 306 -18.91 -24.06 1.10
C GLU A 306 -19.59 -22.87 0.41
N ARG A 307 -19.75 -21.73 1.12
CA ARG A 307 -20.34 -20.51 0.55
C ARG A 307 -19.47 -19.91 -0.56
N VAL A 308 -18.16 -19.80 -0.32
CA VAL A 308 -17.23 -19.24 -1.32
C VAL A 308 -17.12 -20.14 -2.55
N LEU A 309 -17.07 -21.46 -2.36
CA LEU A 309 -17.10 -22.43 -3.45
C LEU A 309 -18.39 -22.31 -4.26
N ALA A 310 -19.55 -22.27 -3.61
CA ALA A 310 -20.83 -22.11 -4.30
C ALA A 310 -20.87 -20.82 -5.13
N ARG A 311 -20.30 -19.72 -4.62
CA ARG A 311 -20.22 -18.44 -5.33
C ARG A 311 -19.30 -18.48 -6.55
N LEU A 312 -18.15 -19.15 -6.44
CA LEU A 312 -17.22 -19.37 -7.55
C LEU A 312 -17.89 -20.18 -8.67
N GLU A 313 -18.60 -21.25 -8.32
CA GLU A 313 -19.32 -22.08 -9.30
C GLU A 313 -20.44 -21.30 -10.01
N GLN A 314 -21.17 -20.45 -9.28
CA GLN A 314 -22.19 -19.57 -9.88
C GLN A 314 -21.59 -18.52 -10.82
N GLY A 315 -20.37 -18.07 -10.54
CA GLY A 315 -19.65 -17.09 -11.36
C GLY A 315 -18.90 -17.71 -12.54
N ALA A 316 -18.79 -19.04 -12.62
CA ALA A 316 -18.01 -19.72 -13.65
C ALA A 316 -18.66 -19.57 -15.03
N GLN A 317 -17.95 -18.94 -15.96
CA GLN A 317 -18.38 -18.85 -17.35
C GLN A 317 -18.08 -20.17 -18.07
N ASP A 318 -19.09 -20.78 -18.68
CA ASP A 318 -19.00 -22.10 -19.33
C ASP A 318 -18.45 -23.21 -18.42
N GLY A 319 -18.62 -23.06 -17.10
CA GLY A 319 -18.11 -24.01 -16.09
C GLY A 319 -16.59 -23.98 -15.90
N LYS A 320 -15.90 -22.94 -16.40
CA LYS A 320 -14.47 -22.74 -16.19
C LYS A 320 -14.22 -21.67 -15.13
N ILE A 321 -13.28 -21.99 -14.24
CA ILE A 321 -12.77 -21.09 -13.21
C ILE A 321 -11.28 -20.88 -13.50
N ASP A 322 -10.83 -19.64 -13.53
CA ASP A 322 -9.40 -19.34 -13.67
C ASP A 322 -8.68 -19.42 -12.31
N GLY A 323 -7.38 -19.74 -12.36
CA GLY A 323 -6.60 -19.96 -11.15
C GLY A 323 -6.40 -18.72 -10.30
N TYR A 324 -6.41 -17.53 -10.88
CA TYR A 324 -6.24 -16.28 -10.14
C TYR A 324 -7.50 -15.94 -9.35
N SER A 325 -8.68 -16.07 -9.96
CA SER A 325 -9.96 -15.91 -9.26
C SER A 325 -10.14 -16.94 -8.14
N ALA A 326 -9.78 -18.20 -8.38
CA ALA A 326 -9.81 -19.24 -7.34
C ALA A 326 -8.86 -18.89 -6.19
N ASN A 327 -7.62 -18.53 -6.49
CA ASN A 327 -6.62 -18.13 -5.49
C ASN A 327 -7.08 -16.93 -4.66
N GLY A 328 -7.57 -15.87 -5.32
CA GLY A 328 -7.99 -14.64 -4.66
C GLY A 328 -9.08 -14.85 -3.60
N LEU A 329 -9.93 -15.87 -3.76
CA LEU A 329 -11.03 -16.14 -2.84
C LEU A 329 -10.76 -17.30 -1.87
N LEU A 330 -10.01 -18.33 -2.28
CA LEU A 330 -9.87 -19.56 -1.49
C LEU A 330 -8.60 -19.63 -0.67
N ARG A 331 -7.59 -18.77 -0.92
CA ARG A 331 -6.30 -18.80 -0.22
C ARG A 331 -6.40 -18.65 1.31
N TYR A 332 -7.47 -18.01 1.80
CA TYR A 332 -7.66 -17.71 3.22
C TYR A 332 -8.08 -18.92 4.07
N PHE A 333 -8.54 -20.00 3.45
CA PHE A 333 -9.11 -21.15 4.18
C PHE A 333 -8.05 -22.14 4.69
N HIS A 334 -6.84 -22.13 4.11
CA HIS A 334 -5.75 -23.02 4.49
C HIS A 334 -6.17 -24.49 4.70
N SER A 335 -7.03 -25.00 3.80
CA SER A 335 -7.68 -26.31 3.98
C SER A 335 -7.41 -27.25 2.80
N ARG A 336 -7.11 -28.52 3.12
CA ARG A 336 -6.98 -29.60 2.13
C ARG A 336 -8.23 -29.79 1.27
N ASP A 337 -9.41 -29.42 1.76
CA ASP A 337 -10.65 -29.51 1.00
C ASP A 337 -10.62 -28.62 -0.25
N VAL A 338 -9.86 -27.51 -0.21
CA VAL A 338 -9.60 -26.65 -1.37
C VAL A 338 -8.79 -27.40 -2.43
N ILE A 339 -7.78 -28.18 -2.00
CA ILE A 339 -6.97 -29.00 -2.91
C ILE A 339 -7.85 -30.05 -3.58
N LEU A 340 -8.64 -30.78 -2.80
CA LEU A 340 -9.56 -31.79 -3.32
C LEU A 340 -10.58 -31.20 -4.31
N TRP A 341 -11.08 -29.99 -4.02
CA TRP A 341 -11.97 -29.27 -4.94
C TRP A 341 -11.24 -28.85 -6.23
N ALA A 342 -9.99 -28.39 -6.13
CA ALA A 342 -9.21 -27.91 -7.27
C ALA A 342 -8.81 -29.04 -8.24
N GLU A 343 -8.69 -30.29 -7.76
CA GLU A 343 -8.24 -31.45 -8.57
C GLU A 343 -9.03 -31.63 -9.86
N SER A 344 -10.35 -31.44 -9.83
CA SER A 344 -11.20 -31.61 -11.03
C SER A 344 -11.38 -30.33 -11.87
N ARG A 345 -10.68 -29.24 -11.51
CA ARG A 345 -10.89 -27.90 -12.09
C ARG A 345 -9.62 -27.26 -12.63
N VAL A 346 -8.48 -27.62 -12.09
CA VAL A 346 -7.19 -27.07 -12.50
C VAL A 346 -6.97 -27.30 -13.99
N SER A 347 -6.57 -26.22 -14.68
CA SER A 347 -6.34 -26.22 -16.12
C SER A 347 -5.25 -25.23 -16.48
N PHE A 348 -4.79 -25.25 -17.73
CA PHE A 348 -3.91 -24.19 -18.23
C PHE A 348 -4.70 -22.91 -18.55
N PRO A 349 -4.13 -21.72 -18.28
CA PRO A 349 -2.85 -21.50 -17.60
C PRO A 349 -2.91 -21.87 -16.10
N PHE A 350 -1.85 -22.51 -15.59
CA PHE A 350 -1.81 -23.01 -14.20
C PHE A 350 -1.47 -21.91 -13.17
N GLY A 351 -1.16 -20.69 -13.60
CA GLY A 351 -0.89 -19.57 -12.70
C GLY A 351 -2.10 -19.27 -11.79
N GLY A 352 -1.84 -18.98 -10.54
CA GLY A 352 -2.84 -18.80 -9.49
C GLY A 352 -3.22 -20.11 -8.81
N TRP A 353 -3.38 -21.21 -9.56
CA TRP A 353 -3.62 -22.54 -8.98
C TRP A 353 -2.45 -23.02 -8.12
N ASP A 354 -1.23 -22.66 -8.50
CA ASP A 354 -0.01 -23.02 -7.78
C ASP A 354 0.15 -22.25 -6.47
N GLU A 355 -0.27 -20.98 -6.45
CA GLU A 355 -0.40 -20.20 -5.20
C GLU A 355 -1.47 -20.77 -4.30
N LEU A 356 -2.63 -21.10 -4.86
CA LEU A 356 -3.73 -21.66 -4.10
C LEU A 356 -3.34 -23.01 -3.48
N PHE A 357 -2.73 -23.90 -4.25
CA PHE A 357 -2.25 -25.19 -3.75
C PHE A 357 -1.27 -25.02 -2.59
N ALA A 358 -0.30 -24.11 -2.73
CA ALA A 358 0.66 -23.82 -1.66
C ALA A 358 -0.02 -23.24 -0.41
N ALA A 359 -1.02 -22.37 -0.57
CA ALA A 359 -1.75 -21.76 0.55
C ALA A 359 -2.71 -22.74 1.25
N SER A 360 -3.09 -23.85 0.61
CA SER A 360 -4.17 -24.75 1.07
C SER A 360 -3.72 -25.89 2.00
N ALA A 361 -2.64 -25.67 2.76
CA ALA A 361 -2.07 -26.66 3.69
C ALA A 361 -1.88 -28.07 3.08
N PRO A 362 -1.09 -28.19 1.99
CA PRO A 362 -0.95 -29.46 1.28
C PRO A 362 -0.24 -30.51 2.14
N HIS A 363 -0.66 -31.77 2.00
CA HIS A 363 0.09 -32.92 2.51
C HIS A 363 0.98 -33.52 1.42
N TRP A 364 2.00 -34.27 1.81
CA TRP A 364 2.83 -35.04 0.87
C TRP A 364 2.03 -36.02 0.01
N GLU A 365 0.94 -36.57 0.55
CA GLU A 365 0.02 -37.41 -0.24
C GLU A 365 -0.62 -36.62 -1.39
N ASP A 366 -1.04 -35.38 -1.13
CA ASP A 366 -1.65 -34.52 -2.15
C ASP A 366 -0.60 -34.15 -3.22
N VAL A 367 0.64 -33.90 -2.79
CA VAL A 367 1.78 -33.67 -3.70
C VAL A 367 2.00 -34.87 -4.62
N CYS A 368 2.06 -36.10 -4.08
CA CYS A 368 2.22 -37.30 -4.89
C CYS A 368 1.06 -37.46 -5.88
N ARG A 369 -0.18 -37.25 -5.42
CA ARG A 369 -1.39 -37.35 -6.25
C ARG A 369 -1.35 -36.34 -7.40
N TRP A 370 -0.93 -35.10 -7.14
CA TRP A 370 -0.85 -34.05 -8.15
C TRP A 370 0.34 -34.20 -9.10
N LEU A 371 1.49 -34.69 -8.63
CA LEU A 371 2.63 -34.99 -9.48
C LEU A 371 2.33 -36.14 -10.46
N ASP A 372 1.57 -37.16 -10.04
CA ASP A 372 1.13 -38.24 -10.93
C ASP A 372 -0.11 -37.88 -11.78
N GLY A 373 -0.72 -36.72 -11.50
CA GLY A 373 -1.85 -36.18 -12.24
C GLY A 373 -1.52 -35.75 -13.68
N HIS A 374 -2.51 -35.16 -14.33
CA HIS A 374 -2.33 -34.59 -15.67
C HIS A 374 -1.39 -33.38 -15.63
N GLU A 375 -0.95 -32.93 -16.81
CA GLU A 375 0.13 -31.95 -16.94
C GLU A 375 -0.10 -30.66 -16.14
N ALA A 376 -1.30 -30.08 -16.18
CA ALA A 376 -1.61 -28.89 -15.38
C ALA A 376 -1.51 -29.13 -13.85
N MET A 377 -1.98 -30.28 -13.32
CA MET A 377 -1.79 -30.62 -11.90
C MET A 377 -0.30 -30.74 -11.57
N ARG A 378 0.46 -31.43 -12.41
CA ARG A 378 1.88 -31.66 -12.18
C ARG A 378 2.69 -30.36 -12.18
N GLN A 379 2.45 -29.48 -13.15
CA GLN A 379 3.10 -28.17 -13.21
C GLN A 379 2.68 -27.29 -12.02
N THR A 380 1.42 -27.37 -11.60
CA THR A 380 0.92 -26.69 -10.40
C THR A 380 1.67 -27.14 -9.15
N ALA A 381 1.77 -28.46 -8.91
CA ALA A 381 2.46 -29.02 -7.76
C ALA A 381 3.96 -28.70 -7.76
N LEU A 382 4.63 -28.79 -8.91
CA LEU A 382 6.05 -28.43 -9.04
C LEU A 382 6.29 -26.95 -8.70
N SER A 383 5.46 -26.06 -9.22
CA SER A 383 5.55 -24.61 -8.93
C SER A 383 5.26 -24.33 -7.46
N ALA A 384 4.20 -24.93 -6.90
CA ALA A 384 3.81 -24.79 -5.50
C ALA A 384 4.91 -25.26 -4.54
N LEU A 385 5.51 -26.43 -4.77
CA LEU A 385 6.64 -26.93 -3.98
C LEU A 385 7.83 -25.96 -4.03
N GLY A 386 8.15 -25.43 -5.20
CA GLY A 386 9.21 -24.44 -5.34
C GLY A 386 8.96 -23.18 -4.50
N LYS A 387 7.71 -22.72 -4.42
CA LYS A 387 7.29 -21.57 -3.58
C LYS A 387 7.37 -21.91 -2.09
N LEU A 388 6.85 -23.07 -1.67
CA LEU A 388 6.93 -23.53 -0.27
C LEU A 388 8.39 -23.60 0.20
N PHE A 389 9.25 -24.27 -0.57
CA PHE A 389 10.66 -24.40 -0.21
C PHE A 389 11.40 -23.05 -0.17
N ALA A 390 11.05 -22.11 -1.06
CA ALA A 390 11.61 -20.76 -1.02
C ALA A 390 11.23 -19.99 0.25
N ARG A 391 10.07 -20.30 0.86
CA ARG A 391 9.62 -19.75 2.15
C ARG A 391 10.13 -20.53 3.36
N GLY A 392 10.81 -21.66 3.15
CA GLY A 392 11.20 -22.57 4.23
C GLY A 392 10.05 -23.39 4.79
N GLU A 393 8.98 -23.55 4.01
CA GLU A 393 7.81 -24.37 4.35
C GLU A 393 7.88 -25.73 3.63
N VAL A 394 7.19 -26.73 4.18
CA VAL A 394 7.05 -28.05 3.57
C VAL A 394 5.61 -28.56 3.73
N PRO A 395 5.13 -29.39 2.78
CA PRO A 395 3.88 -30.12 2.96
C PRO A 395 3.84 -30.91 4.27
N GLU A 396 2.66 -31.03 4.87
CA GLU A 396 2.45 -31.78 6.10
C GLU A 396 2.44 -33.32 5.86
N GLY A 397 2.59 -34.06 6.95
CA GLY A 397 2.62 -35.53 6.94
C GLY A 397 4.01 -36.12 6.65
N GLU A 398 4.08 -37.45 6.60
CA GLU A 398 5.33 -38.15 6.28
C GLU A 398 5.54 -38.24 4.76
N PRO A 399 6.68 -37.76 4.22
CA PRO A 399 6.97 -37.89 2.81
C PRO A 399 7.33 -39.32 2.43
N ASP A 400 6.62 -39.91 1.46
CA ASP A 400 7.15 -41.07 0.72
C ASP A 400 8.22 -40.59 -0.26
N ARG A 401 9.43 -40.38 0.24
CA ARG A 401 10.55 -39.86 -0.55
C ARG A 401 10.86 -40.70 -1.78
N SER A 402 10.67 -42.01 -1.71
CA SER A 402 10.95 -42.91 -2.84
C SER A 402 9.95 -42.66 -3.96
N GLU A 403 8.68 -42.52 -3.61
CA GLU A 403 7.63 -42.22 -4.57
C GLU A 403 7.77 -40.80 -5.14
N ILE A 404 8.06 -39.80 -4.30
CA ILE A 404 8.27 -38.42 -4.75
C ILE A 404 9.41 -38.34 -5.75
N ILE A 405 10.57 -38.95 -5.45
CA ILE A 405 11.72 -38.96 -6.37
C ILE A 405 11.35 -39.65 -7.69
N ARG A 406 10.65 -40.79 -7.63
CA ARG A 406 10.19 -41.50 -8.82
C ARG A 406 9.27 -40.63 -9.70
N LEU A 407 8.36 -39.87 -9.07
CA LEU A 407 7.45 -38.97 -9.78
C LEU A 407 8.16 -37.74 -10.35
N LEU A 408 9.16 -37.19 -9.65
CA LEU A 408 10.00 -36.10 -10.16
C LEU A 408 10.85 -36.57 -11.35
N ASP A 409 11.44 -37.76 -11.28
CA ASP A 409 12.21 -38.34 -12.40
C ASP A 409 11.31 -38.53 -13.63
N LYS A 410 10.08 -39.04 -13.42
CA LYS A 410 9.06 -39.14 -14.49
C LYS A 410 8.71 -37.76 -15.05
N ALA A 411 8.53 -36.76 -14.19
CA ALA A 411 8.23 -35.39 -14.59
C ALA A 411 9.36 -34.76 -15.43
N GLU A 412 10.63 -34.97 -15.06
CA GLU A 412 11.77 -34.45 -15.81
C GLU A 412 11.89 -35.09 -17.20
N GLN A 413 11.60 -36.39 -17.30
CA GLN A 413 11.61 -37.13 -18.56
C GLN A 413 10.49 -36.68 -19.51
N GLU A 414 9.29 -36.44 -18.96
CA GLU A 414 8.12 -35.99 -19.73
C GLU A 414 8.15 -34.49 -20.06
N ALA A 415 8.93 -33.68 -19.32
CA ALA A 415 9.07 -32.25 -19.57
C ALA A 415 9.64 -31.95 -20.96
N VAL A 416 8.99 -31.04 -21.69
CA VAL A 416 9.38 -30.65 -23.05
C VAL A 416 10.21 -29.38 -23.00
N LEU A 417 9.84 -28.43 -22.15
CA LEU A 417 10.49 -27.13 -22.08
C LEU A 417 11.69 -27.15 -21.12
N LYS A 418 12.74 -26.40 -21.47
CA LYS A 418 13.93 -26.26 -20.62
C LYS A 418 13.58 -25.77 -19.21
N LYS A 419 12.67 -24.79 -19.13
CA LYS A 419 12.19 -24.22 -17.86
C LYS A 419 11.50 -25.25 -16.95
N GLU A 420 10.79 -26.21 -17.54
CA GLU A 420 10.10 -27.28 -16.79
C GLU A 420 11.12 -28.24 -16.19
N LYS A 421 12.12 -28.65 -16.98
CA LYS A 421 13.24 -29.48 -16.48
C LYS A 421 14.01 -28.78 -15.36
N GLU A 422 14.26 -27.47 -15.51
CA GLU A 422 14.91 -26.67 -14.47
C GLU A 422 14.07 -26.58 -13.19
N ALA A 423 12.74 -26.45 -13.31
CA ALA A 423 11.84 -26.45 -12.15
C ALA A 423 11.88 -27.79 -11.40
N VAL A 424 11.80 -28.92 -12.11
CA VAL A 424 11.88 -30.26 -11.50
C VAL A 424 13.21 -30.44 -10.78
N ARG A 425 14.34 -30.15 -11.45
CA ARG A 425 15.69 -30.28 -10.84
C ARG A 425 15.85 -29.44 -9.59
N ARG A 426 15.28 -28.23 -9.59
CA ARG A 426 15.31 -27.33 -8.42
C ARG A 426 14.56 -27.96 -7.24
N VAL A 427 13.34 -28.43 -7.47
CA VAL A 427 12.53 -29.10 -6.44
C VAL A 427 13.24 -30.36 -5.92
N THR A 428 13.83 -31.18 -6.80
CA THR A 428 14.61 -32.37 -6.42
C THR A 428 15.80 -32.02 -5.55
N ALA A 429 16.56 -30.96 -5.89
CA ALA A 429 17.70 -30.52 -5.09
C ALA A 429 17.26 -30.03 -3.69
N GLN A 430 16.21 -29.20 -3.63
CA GLN A 430 15.68 -28.70 -2.37
C GLN A 430 15.14 -29.82 -1.47
N LEU A 431 14.49 -30.84 -2.05
CA LEU A 431 14.03 -32.02 -1.31
C LEU A 431 15.18 -32.82 -0.69
N ALA A 432 16.34 -32.86 -1.34
CA ALA A 432 17.53 -33.54 -0.82
C ALA A 432 18.16 -32.79 0.37
N ASP A 433 18.06 -31.46 0.37
CA ASP A 433 18.60 -30.59 1.44
C ASP A 433 17.68 -30.53 2.67
N TRP A 434 16.37 -30.74 2.49
CA TRP A 434 15.40 -30.86 3.57
C TRP A 434 15.52 -32.21 4.28
N ARG A 435 16.10 -32.21 5.49
CA ARG A 435 16.26 -33.39 6.36
C ARG A 435 15.07 -33.61 7.26
#